data_AF-V9DXR9-F1
#
_entry.id   AF-V9DXR9-F1
#
_cell.length_a   1.000
_cell.length_b   1.000
_cell.length_c   1.000
_cell.angle_alpha   90.00
_cell.angle_beta   90.00
_cell.angle_gamma   90.00
#
_symmetry.space_group_name_H-M   'P 1'
#
loop_
_entity.id
_entity.type
_entity.pdbx_description
1 polymer ?
#
loop_
_entity_poly.entity_id
_entity_poly.type
_entity_poly.pdbx_seq_one_letter_code
_entity_poly.pdbx_strand_id
1 'polypeptide(L)'
;MKAKDKLILPSNHRITRTKSRGRTRIFFNSENTMVLPVSTSNLAAVKVTAERTKVFKQSLSGNLGQVESITEAEVTFLSLQQVIVDDQQIDKMNPLILRAKWSCEDIQAVRNALRCTCKSYMHTGWVCAHTIASLHLLEKLKIGLAMASVPMRGLPGRPRALVGALQRESDMYDVDRLIELFKTNPGRPLKWPVVQEFDVSDENKTFKEHRVGQVAGCRLSETEGVYIWSVTLIHGDSLEYQVEELAHVVRRAYALGTQ
;
A
#
# COMPACT_ATOMS: atom_id res chain seq x y z
N MET A 1 -20.05 -2.09 -7.32
CA MET A 1 -19.71 -1.21 -8.46
C MET A 1 -18.25 -0.77 -8.32
N LYS A 2 -17.37 -1.14 -9.25
CA LYS A 2 -15.93 -0.91 -9.10
C LYS A 2 -15.63 0.59 -9.28
N ALA A 3 -14.72 1.17 -8.49
CA ALA A 3 -14.40 2.60 -8.50
C ALA A 3 -14.12 3.19 -9.90
N LYS A 4 -13.70 2.34 -10.84
CA LYS A 4 -13.43 2.67 -12.25
C LYS A 4 -14.63 3.23 -13.01
N ASP A 5 -15.84 2.73 -12.73
CA ASP A 5 -17.01 3.09 -13.54
C ASP A 5 -17.46 4.51 -13.20
N LYS A 6 -17.16 4.99 -11.98
CA LYS A 6 -17.63 6.29 -11.50
C LYS A 6 -17.06 7.46 -12.29
N LEU A 7 -15.75 7.49 -12.55
CA LEU A 7 -15.10 8.64 -13.22
C LEU A 7 -15.34 8.68 -14.74
N ILE A 8 -15.56 7.52 -15.36
CA ILE A 8 -15.75 7.41 -16.82
C ILE A 8 -17.20 7.73 -17.21
N LEU A 9 -18.13 7.78 -16.26
CA LEU A 9 -19.51 8.18 -16.54
C LEU A 9 -19.56 9.57 -17.17
N PRO A 10 -20.33 9.79 -18.25
CA PRO A 10 -20.47 11.09 -18.90
C PRO A 10 -20.96 12.21 -17.97
N SER A 11 -21.64 11.87 -16.88
CA SER A 11 -22.06 12.82 -15.84
C SER A 11 -20.91 13.33 -14.97
N ASN A 12 -19.81 12.57 -14.86
CA ASN A 12 -18.71 12.82 -13.94
C ASN A 12 -17.44 13.35 -14.61
N HIS A 13 -17.45 13.53 -15.93
CA HIS A 13 -16.32 14.12 -16.63
C HIS A 13 -16.74 15.02 -17.80
N ARG A 14 -15.86 15.96 -18.16
CA ARG A 14 -16.01 16.80 -19.35
C ARG A 14 -14.66 17.10 -19.98
N ILE A 15 -14.56 16.92 -21.29
CA ILE A 15 -13.36 17.23 -22.07
C ILE A 15 -13.54 18.61 -22.70
N THR A 16 -12.57 19.50 -22.49
CA THR A 16 -12.52 20.83 -23.10
C THR A 16 -11.24 20.97 -23.90
N ARG A 17 -11.36 21.24 -25.20
CA ARG A 17 -10.22 21.44 -26.11
C ARG A 17 -10.04 22.92 -26.39
N THR A 18 -8.82 23.43 -26.24
CA THR A 18 -8.50 24.83 -26.51
C THR A 18 -7.83 24.97 -27.87
N LYS A 19 -8.49 25.65 -28.83
CA LYS A 19 -8.03 25.74 -30.23
C LYS A 19 -6.64 26.39 -30.42
N SER A 20 -6.20 27.25 -29.50
CA SER A 20 -5.02 28.10 -29.70
C SER A 20 -3.69 27.53 -29.21
N ARG A 21 -3.67 26.41 -28.47
CA ARG A 21 -2.43 25.90 -27.83
C ARG A 21 -2.25 24.38 -27.81
N GLY A 22 -3.13 23.60 -28.43
CA GLY A 22 -3.03 22.13 -28.36
C GLY A 22 -3.01 21.62 -26.91
N ARG A 23 -3.86 22.22 -26.06
CA ARG A 23 -4.02 21.79 -24.67
C ARG A 23 -5.46 21.36 -24.46
N THR A 24 -5.64 20.05 -24.33
CA THR A 24 -6.87 19.47 -23.84
C THR A 24 -6.90 19.51 -22.32
N ARG A 25 -8.07 19.79 -21.75
CA ARG A 25 -8.33 19.66 -20.31
C ARG A 25 -9.47 18.70 -20.09
N ILE A 26 -9.29 17.79 -19.15
CA ILE A 26 -10.33 16.86 -18.72
C ILE A 26 -10.67 17.20 -17.28
N PHE A 27 -11.93 17.53 -17.05
CA PHE A 27 -12.46 17.82 -15.73
C PHE A 27 -13.19 16.60 -15.21
N PHE A 28 -13.00 16.29 -13.93
CA PHE A 28 -13.66 15.21 -13.23
C PHE A 28 -14.33 15.73 -11.97
N ASN A 29 -15.45 15.11 -11.57
CA ASN A 29 -16.00 15.36 -10.24
C ASN A 29 -15.04 14.91 -9.14
N SER A 30 -14.97 15.70 -8.07
CA SER A 30 -14.40 15.30 -6.79
C SER A 30 -15.23 14.18 -6.17
N GLU A 31 -14.65 13.46 -5.21
CA GLU A 31 -15.32 12.34 -4.56
C GLU A 31 -16.67 12.70 -3.94
N ASN A 32 -16.75 13.87 -3.32
CA ASN A 32 -17.94 14.36 -2.63
C ASN A 32 -19.07 14.75 -3.58
N THR A 33 -18.78 15.02 -4.86
CA THR A 33 -19.77 15.48 -5.86
C THR A 33 -19.99 14.48 -6.99
N MET A 34 -19.41 13.28 -6.89
CA MET A 34 -19.60 12.22 -7.87
C MET A 34 -21.07 11.79 -7.97
N VAL A 35 -21.57 11.73 -9.20
CA VAL A 35 -22.87 11.16 -9.56
C VAL A 35 -22.75 9.65 -9.59
N LEU A 36 -23.54 8.95 -8.77
CA LEU A 36 -23.56 7.49 -8.71
C LEU A 36 -24.71 6.93 -9.57
N PRO A 37 -24.53 5.79 -10.28
CA PRO A 37 -25.53 5.24 -11.19
C PRO A 37 -26.89 4.88 -10.56
N VAL A 38 -26.97 4.21 -9.39
CA VAL A 38 -28.26 3.80 -8.77
C VAL A 38 -28.13 3.49 -7.26
N SER A 39 -29.19 3.77 -6.47
CA SER A 39 -29.52 3.44 -5.06
C SER A 39 -28.81 4.19 -3.93
N THR A 40 -27.75 4.93 -4.22
CA THR A 40 -27.07 5.79 -3.24
C THR A 40 -27.20 7.23 -3.70
N SER A 41 -28.17 7.95 -3.13
CA SER A 41 -28.32 9.39 -3.35
C SER A 41 -27.16 10.09 -2.64
N ASN A 42 -26.11 10.42 -3.38
CA ASN A 42 -25.21 11.46 -2.94
C ASN A 42 -25.96 12.79 -3.09
N LEU A 43 -26.37 13.39 -1.97
CA LEU A 43 -27.12 14.64 -1.93
C LEU A 43 -26.35 15.80 -2.58
N ALA A 44 -25.01 15.70 -2.61
CA ALA A 44 -24.12 16.67 -3.25
C ALA A 44 -23.70 16.25 -4.68
N ALA A 45 -24.36 15.26 -5.29
CA ALA A 45 -24.05 14.83 -6.65
C ALA A 45 -24.38 15.92 -7.67
N VAL A 46 -23.37 16.37 -8.43
CA VAL A 46 -23.55 17.42 -9.43
C VAL A 46 -22.87 17.01 -10.73
N LYS A 47 -23.59 17.10 -11.85
CA LYS A 47 -23.01 16.79 -13.17
C LYS A 47 -21.90 17.78 -13.55
N VAL A 48 -20.93 17.34 -14.35
CA VAL A 48 -19.88 18.22 -14.89
C VAL A 48 -20.42 18.96 -16.12
N THR A 49 -20.94 20.17 -15.92
CA THR A 49 -21.49 21.04 -16.99
C THR A 49 -20.45 22.02 -17.55
N ALA A 50 -20.75 22.65 -18.69
CA ALA A 50 -19.86 23.62 -19.32
C ALA A 50 -19.64 24.86 -18.43
N GLU A 51 -20.74 25.35 -17.84
CA GLU A 51 -20.80 26.50 -16.95
C GLU A 51 -19.94 26.25 -15.72
N ARG A 52 -20.10 25.09 -15.08
CA ARG A 52 -19.33 24.71 -13.90
C ARG A 52 -17.84 24.58 -14.19
N THR A 53 -17.46 24.01 -15.34
CA THR A 53 -16.04 23.97 -15.75
C THR A 53 -15.48 25.36 -16.05
N LYS A 54 -16.28 26.30 -16.54
CA LYS A 54 -15.87 27.68 -16.80
C LYS A 54 -15.62 28.42 -15.48
N VAL A 55 -16.55 28.33 -14.53
CA VAL A 55 -16.42 28.94 -13.20
C VAL A 55 -15.21 28.38 -12.45
N PHE A 56 -15.06 27.06 -12.41
CA PHE A 56 -13.89 26.42 -11.82
C PHE A 56 -12.57 26.84 -12.48
N LYS A 57 -12.53 27.01 -13.80
CA LYS A 57 -11.32 27.50 -14.48
C LYS A 57 -10.99 28.95 -14.10
N GLN A 58 -12.00 29.78 -13.92
CA GLN A 58 -11.84 31.17 -13.47
C GLN A 58 -11.35 31.23 -12.03
N SER A 59 -11.84 30.35 -11.15
CA SER A 59 -11.41 30.28 -9.75
C SER A 59 -9.93 29.91 -9.62
N LEU A 60 -9.43 29.00 -10.46
CA LEU A 60 -8.00 28.67 -10.53
C LEU A 60 -7.11 29.86 -10.93
N SER A 61 -7.69 30.90 -11.54
CA SER A 61 -6.98 32.14 -11.91
C SER A 61 -7.22 33.27 -10.89
N GLY A 62 -7.85 32.97 -9.75
CA GLY A 62 -8.15 33.94 -8.69
C GLY A 62 -9.44 34.74 -8.90
N ASN A 63 -10.23 34.45 -9.92
CA ASN A 63 -11.51 35.12 -10.14
C ASN A 63 -12.66 34.26 -9.60
N LEU A 64 -13.14 34.62 -8.41
CA LEU A 64 -14.19 33.88 -7.68
C LEU A 64 -15.60 34.45 -7.90
N GLY A 65 -15.76 35.57 -8.60
CA GLY A 65 -17.07 36.22 -8.76
C GLY A 65 -17.56 36.90 -7.47
N GLN A 66 -18.88 36.99 -7.29
CA GLN A 66 -19.48 37.52 -6.05
C GLN A 66 -19.35 36.51 -4.92
N VAL A 67 -19.30 37.03 -3.68
CA VAL A 67 -19.06 36.25 -2.46
C VAL A 67 -20.12 35.15 -2.32
N GLU A 68 -19.70 33.91 -2.55
CA GLU A 68 -20.49 32.71 -2.27
C GLU A 68 -20.37 32.36 -0.77
N SER A 69 -21.42 31.78 -0.19
CA SER A 69 -21.35 31.20 1.15
C SER A 69 -20.30 30.07 1.20
N ILE A 70 -19.76 29.74 2.39
CA ILE A 70 -18.73 28.69 2.54
C ILE A 70 -19.21 27.35 1.95
N THR A 71 -20.49 27.01 2.15
CA THR A 71 -21.11 25.79 1.62
C THR A 71 -21.20 25.77 0.11
N GLU A 72 -21.47 26.91 -0.52
CA GLU A 72 -21.52 27.04 -1.97
C GLU A 72 -20.10 27.03 -2.55
N ALA A 73 -19.14 27.67 -1.91
CA ALA A 73 -17.74 27.72 -2.34
C ALA A 73 -17.10 26.32 -2.45
N GLU A 74 -17.42 25.39 -1.54
CA GLU A 74 -16.95 24.00 -1.66
C GLU A 74 -17.50 23.32 -2.92
N VAL A 75 -18.78 23.51 -3.21
CA VAL A 75 -19.47 22.94 -4.38
C VAL A 75 -19.07 23.64 -5.67
N THR A 76 -18.73 24.93 -5.64
CA THR A 76 -18.37 25.69 -6.83
C THR A 76 -16.89 25.53 -7.19
N PHE A 77 -16.00 25.61 -6.20
CA PHE A 77 -14.56 25.72 -6.43
C PHE A 77 -13.76 24.46 -6.08
N LEU A 78 -14.21 23.62 -5.14
CA LEU A 78 -13.48 22.43 -4.69
C LEU A 78 -14.05 21.11 -5.23
N SER A 79 -15.12 21.21 -6.00
CA SER A 79 -15.90 20.07 -6.45
C SER A 79 -15.39 19.39 -7.72
N LEU A 80 -14.35 19.93 -8.36
CA LEU A 80 -13.76 19.40 -9.59
C LEU A 80 -12.25 19.17 -9.45
N GLN A 81 -11.75 18.21 -10.22
CA GLN A 81 -10.34 17.95 -10.44
C GLN A 81 -10.02 18.10 -11.91
N GLN A 82 -8.85 18.66 -12.23
CA GLN A 82 -8.42 18.91 -13.60
C GLN A 82 -7.23 18.03 -13.96
N VAL A 83 -7.30 17.43 -15.14
CA VAL A 83 -6.16 16.84 -15.85
C VAL A 83 -5.84 17.72 -17.06
N ILE A 84 -4.63 18.26 -17.08
CA ILE A 84 -4.06 18.97 -18.22
C ILE A 84 -3.38 17.94 -19.11
N VAL A 85 -3.74 17.94 -20.39
CA VAL A 85 -3.17 17.07 -21.41
C VAL A 85 -2.30 17.92 -22.33
N ASP A 86 -1.09 17.45 -22.57
CA ASP A 86 -0.24 17.92 -23.66
C ASP A 86 -0.57 17.11 -24.91
N ASP A 87 -1.27 17.74 -25.87
CA ASP A 87 -1.78 17.05 -27.05
C ASP A 87 -0.62 16.53 -27.93
N GLN A 88 0.53 17.20 -27.97
CA GLN A 88 1.67 16.73 -28.78
C GLN A 88 2.30 15.48 -28.18
N GLN A 89 2.42 15.43 -26.86
CA GLN A 89 3.00 14.27 -26.17
C GLN A 89 2.05 13.08 -26.22
N ILE A 90 0.74 13.31 -26.06
CA ILE A 90 -0.24 12.22 -26.11
C ILE A 90 -0.36 11.66 -27.54
N ASP A 91 -0.26 12.47 -28.58
CA ASP A 91 -0.32 12.00 -29.97
C ASP A 91 0.87 11.11 -30.32
N LYS A 92 2.07 11.48 -29.84
CA LYS A 92 3.30 10.67 -29.99
C LYS A 92 3.29 9.39 -29.16
N MET A 93 2.46 9.33 -28.11
CA MET A 93 2.43 8.19 -27.20
C MET A 93 1.70 7.01 -27.83
N ASN A 94 2.38 5.87 -27.90
CA ASN A 94 1.73 4.61 -28.29
C ASN A 94 0.75 4.15 -27.19
N PRO A 95 -0.34 3.44 -27.55
CA PRO A 95 -1.20 2.80 -26.55
C PRO A 95 -0.40 1.93 -25.59
N LEU A 96 -0.71 2.04 -24.29
CA LEU A 96 0.01 1.32 -23.25
C LEU A 96 -0.24 -0.18 -23.37
N ILE A 97 0.83 -0.96 -23.32
CA ILE A 97 0.75 -2.42 -23.26
C ILE A 97 0.14 -2.82 -21.91
N LEU A 98 -0.81 -3.75 -21.94
CA LEU A 98 -1.50 -4.24 -20.75
C LEU A 98 -0.61 -5.24 -20.01
N ARG A 99 0.12 -4.75 -19.00
CA ARG A 99 1.03 -5.53 -18.15
C ARG A 99 0.90 -5.12 -16.69
N ALA A 100 1.22 -6.06 -15.79
CA ALA A 100 1.15 -5.84 -14.35
C ALA A 100 2.15 -4.78 -13.83
N LYS A 101 3.23 -4.53 -14.56
CA LYS A 101 4.26 -3.53 -14.26
C LYS A 101 4.50 -2.66 -15.48
N TRP A 102 4.39 -1.34 -15.34
CA TRP A 102 4.75 -0.41 -16.42
C TRP A 102 6.26 -0.18 -16.45
N SER A 103 6.82 -0.04 -17.64
CA SER A 103 8.24 0.31 -17.79
C SER A 103 8.48 1.75 -17.36
N CYS A 104 9.73 2.09 -17.04
CA CYS A 104 10.10 3.48 -16.75
C CYS A 104 9.76 4.43 -17.92
N GLU A 105 9.91 3.95 -19.16
CA GLU A 105 9.56 4.69 -20.38
C GLU A 105 8.07 5.01 -20.46
N ASP A 106 7.20 4.02 -20.21
CA ASP A 106 5.74 4.21 -20.17
C ASP A 106 5.35 5.24 -19.09
N ILE A 107 5.97 5.13 -17.91
CA ILE A 107 5.75 6.04 -16.78
C ILE A 107 6.15 7.47 -17.15
N GLN A 108 7.31 7.64 -17.77
CA GLN A 108 7.80 8.95 -18.23
C GLN A 108 6.90 9.53 -19.32
N ALA A 109 6.45 8.72 -20.28
CA ALA A 109 5.52 9.15 -21.32
C ALA A 109 4.21 9.69 -20.72
N VAL A 110 3.62 8.96 -19.77
CA VAL A 110 2.40 9.41 -19.07
C VAL A 110 2.66 10.70 -18.29
N ARG A 111 3.77 10.78 -17.55
CA ARG A 111 4.13 11.96 -16.75
C ARG A 111 4.37 13.22 -17.60
N ASN A 112 4.93 13.03 -18.79
CA ASN A 112 5.17 14.13 -19.73
C ASN A 112 3.87 14.59 -20.40
N ALA A 113 2.94 13.66 -20.68
CA ALA A 113 1.70 13.96 -21.37
C ALA A 113 0.57 14.48 -20.46
N LEU A 114 0.49 14.04 -19.20
CA LEU A 114 -0.65 14.30 -18.32
C LEU A 114 -0.20 14.92 -16.99
N ARG A 115 -0.92 15.95 -16.55
CA ARG A 115 -0.74 16.55 -15.21
C ARG A 115 -2.08 16.71 -14.50
N CYS A 116 -2.22 16.17 -13.30
CA CYS A 116 -3.46 16.27 -12.52
C CYS A 116 -3.30 17.19 -11.31
N THR A 117 -4.38 17.89 -10.92
CA THR A 117 -4.42 18.76 -9.74
C THR A 117 -4.75 18.03 -8.44
N CYS A 118 -5.09 16.74 -8.50
CA CYS A 118 -5.55 16.02 -7.31
C CYS A 118 -4.42 15.67 -6.33
N LYS A 119 -4.78 15.50 -5.06
CA LYS A 119 -3.85 15.17 -3.96
C LYS A 119 -2.96 13.96 -4.27
N SER A 120 -3.53 12.85 -4.75
CA SER A 120 -2.75 11.64 -5.05
C SER A 120 -1.68 11.88 -6.13
N TYR A 121 -1.97 12.72 -7.13
CA TYR A 121 -0.99 13.09 -8.14
C TYR A 121 0.13 13.94 -7.56
N MET A 122 -0.16 14.86 -6.64
CA MET A 122 0.86 15.66 -5.98
C MET A 122 1.81 14.81 -5.13
N HIS A 123 1.32 13.71 -4.53
CA HIS A 123 2.17 12.78 -3.77
C HIS A 123 3.00 11.86 -4.66
N THR A 124 2.43 11.31 -5.73
CA THR A 124 3.13 10.32 -6.59
C THR A 124 3.91 10.96 -7.73
N GLY A 125 3.51 12.15 -8.16
CA GLY A 125 4.10 12.89 -9.27
C GLY A 125 3.71 12.40 -10.66
N TRP A 126 2.91 11.33 -10.80
CA TRP A 126 2.58 10.77 -12.12
C TRP A 126 1.27 9.96 -12.19
N VAL A 127 0.86 9.27 -11.11
CA VAL A 127 -0.30 8.35 -11.16
C VAL A 127 -1.40 8.73 -10.17
N CYS A 128 -2.63 8.78 -10.68
CA CYS A 128 -3.85 8.91 -9.88
C CYS A 128 -5.04 8.34 -10.67
N ALA A 129 -6.20 8.19 -10.01
CA ALA A 129 -7.42 7.71 -10.67
C ALA A 129 -7.81 8.55 -11.88
N HIS A 130 -7.67 9.89 -11.81
CA HIS A 130 -7.97 10.79 -12.93
C HIS A 130 -7.02 10.61 -14.12
N THR A 131 -5.73 10.36 -13.87
CA THR A 131 -4.76 10.06 -14.93
C THR A 131 -5.15 8.78 -15.66
N ILE A 132 -5.49 7.71 -14.92
CA ILE A 132 -5.90 6.44 -15.51
C ILE A 132 -7.21 6.59 -16.30
N ALA A 133 -8.20 7.31 -15.75
CA ALA A 133 -9.45 7.63 -16.45
C ALA A 133 -9.19 8.47 -17.72
N SER A 134 -8.27 9.43 -17.66
CA SER A 134 -7.89 10.25 -18.82
C SER A 134 -7.25 9.41 -19.92
N LEU A 135 -6.33 8.51 -19.59
CA LEU A 135 -5.72 7.60 -20.56
C LEU A 135 -6.78 6.72 -21.24
N HIS A 136 -7.86 6.39 -20.54
CA HIS A 136 -8.98 5.67 -21.12
C HIS A 136 -9.81 6.51 -22.09
N LEU A 137 -10.16 7.74 -21.69
CA LEU A 137 -10.90 8.68 -22.54
C LEU A 137 -10.08 9.13 -23.77
N LEU A 138 -8.76 9.09 -23.68
CA LEU A 138 -7.82 9.40 -24.77
C LEU A 138 -7.41 8.14 -25.57
N GLU A 139 -8.07 7.00 -25.32
CA GLU A 139 -7.85 5.73 -26.03
C GLU A 139 -6.44 5.13 -25.91
N LYS A 140 -5.61 5.64 -25.00
CA LYS A 140 -4.26 5.11 -24.73
C LYS A 140 -4.27 3.89 -23.79
N LEU A 141 -5.34 3.68 -23.02
CA LEU A 141 -5.48 2.55 -22.11
C LEU A 141 -6.94 2.09 -22.00
N LYS A 142 -7.23 0.81 -22.25
CA LYS A 142 -8.56 0.26 -22.00
C LYS A 142 -8.64 -0.32 -20.58
N ILE A 143 -9.23 0.42 -19.63
CA ILE A 143 -9.32 0.01 -18.21
C ILE A 143 -9.97 -1.36 -18.04
N GLY A 144 -11.02 -1.66 -18.81
CA GLY A 144 -11.68 -2.97 -18.78
C GLY A 144 -10.72 -4.13 -19.06
N LEU A 145 -9.89 -3.98 -20.10
CA LEU A 145 -8.90 -4.98 -20.50
C LEU A 145 -7.69 -4.99 -19.54
N ALA A 146 -7.24 -3.81 -19.09
CA ALA A 146 -6.13 -3.69 -18.16
C ALA A 146 -6.42 -4.45 -16.85
N MET A 147 -7.64 -4.33 -16.33
CA MET A 147 -8.05 -5.07 -15.13
C MET A 147 -8.10 -6.59 -15.32
N ALA A 148 -8.35 -7.07 -16.54
CA ALA A 148 -8.31 -8.50 -16.84
C ALA A 148 -6.85 -9.02 -16.92
N SER A 149 -5.91 -8.17 -17.36
CA SER A 149 -4.48 -8.51 -17.44
C SER A 149 -3.74 -8.45 -16.10
N VAL A 150 -4.24 -7.67 -15.14
CA VAL A 150 -3.67 -7.65 -13.79
C VAL A 150 -4.06 -8.98 -13.14
N PRO A 151 -3.10 -9.84 -12.76
CA PRO A 151 -3.44 -11.06 -12.05
C PRO A 151 -4.27 -10.64 -10.84
N MET A 152 -5.47 -11.23 -10.69
CA MET A 152 -6.22 -11.08 -9.45
C MET A 152 -5.22 -11.44 -8.36
N ARG A 153 -4.88 -10.47 -7.47
CA ARG A 153 -4.31 -10.83 -6.17
C ARG A 153 -5.21 -11.97 -5.71
N GLY A 154 -4.62 -13.15 -5.48
CA GLY A 154 -5.39 -14.37 -5.26
C GLY A 154 -6.57 -14.08 -4.35
N LEU A 155 -7.72 -14.73 -4.61
CA LEU A 155 -8.90 -14.67 -3.73
C LEU A 155 -8.40 -14.48 -2.31
N PRO A 156 -8.83 -13.43 -1.57
CA PRO A 156 -8.30 -13.16 -0.23
C PRO A 156 -8.23 -14.52 0.45
N GLY A 157 -7.00 -15.03 0.60
CA GLY A 157 -6.83 -16.41 1.04
C GLY A 157 -7.65 -16.49 2.31
N ARG A 158 -8.53 -17.51 2.42
CA ARG A 158 -9.55 -17.66 3.46
C ARG A 158 -9.13 -16.82 4.65
N PRO A 159 -9.82 -15.69 4.96
CA PRO A 159 -9.45 -14.87 6.11
C PRO A 159 -9.15 -15.84 7.22
N ARG A 160 -7.91 -15.81 7.78
CA ARG A 160 -7.53 -16.74 8.85
C ARG A 160 -8.73 -16.74 9.77
N ALA A 161 -9.39 -17.90 9.91
CA ALA A 161 -10.61 -17.97 10.69
C ALA A 161 -10.26 -17.29 12.00
N LEU A 162 -10.96 -16.20 12.35
CA LEU A 162 -10.81 -15.60 13.66
C LEU A 162 -11.05 -16.76 14.61
N VAL A 163 -9.98 -17.15 15.30
CA VAL A 163 -9.99 -18.25 16.25
C VAL A 163 -11.15 -17.95 17.19
N GLY A 164 -12.12 -18.87 17.28
CA GLY A 164 -13.36 -18.60 17.99
C GLY A 164 -13.06 -18.15 19.41
N ALA A 165 -13.87 -17.26 19.98
CA ALA A 165 -13.64 -16.67 21.31
C ALA A 165 -13.49 -17.68 22.47
N LEU A 166 -13.81 -18.96 22.24
CA LEU A 166 -13.67 -20.07 23.18
C LEU A 166 -12.41 -20.92 22.97
N GLN A 167 -11.72 -20.73 21.86
CA GLN A 167 -10.52 -21.48 21.52
C GLN A 167 -9.34 -20.67 22.04
N ARG A 168 -8.81 -21.08 23.21
CA ARG A 168 -7.56 -20.52 23.74
C ARG A 168 -6.56 -20.46 22.60
N GLU A 169 -6.08 -19.25 22.28
CA GLU A 169 -4.95 -19.12 21.37
C GLU A 169 -3.84 -20.00 21.93
N SER A 170 -3.50 -21.08 21.22
CA SER A 170 -2.33 -21.87 21.56
C SER A 170 -1.16 -20.91 21.48
N ASP A 171 -0.51 -20.69 22.63
CA ASP A 171 0.60 -19.77 22.78
C ASP A 171 1.59 -20.02 21.64
N MET A 172 1.85 -18.98 20.85
CA MET A 172 2.74 -19.05 19.70
C MET A 172 4.17 -19.46 20.13
N TYR A 173 4.51 -19.20 21.39
CA TYR A 173 5.79 -19.50 22.02
C TYR A 173 5.72 -20.67 23.00
N ASP A 174 4.68 -21.51 22.89
CA ASP A 174 4.65 -22.81 23.55
C ASP A 174 5.86 -23.66 23.12
N VAL A 175 6.52 -24.29 24.09
CA VAL A 175 7.84 -24.93 23.88
C VAL A 175 7.73 -26.10 22.90
N ASP A 176 6.71 -26.95 23.05
CA ASP A 176 6.52 -28.12 22.18
C ASP A 176 6.29 -27.70 20.73
N ARG A 177 5.51 -26.63 20.55
CA ARG A 177 5.26 -26.03 19.24
C ARG A 177 6.51 -25.40 18.62
N LEU A 178 7.34 -24.72 19.41
CA LEU A 178 8.62 -24.18 18.94
C LEU A 178 9.58 -25.30 18.54
N ILE A 179 9.62 -26.40 19.30
CA ILE A 179 10.43 -27.58 18.97
C ILE A 179 10.00 -28.16 17.61
N GLU A 180 8.71 -28.39 17.38
CA GLU A 180 8.19 -28.89 16.10
C GLU A 180 8.52 -27.92 14.95
N LEU A 181 8.37 -26.62 15.21
CA LEU A 181 8.64 -25.56 14.26
C LEU A 181 10.10 -25.54 13.80
N PHE A 182 11.04 -25.63 14.75
CA PHE A 182 12.48 -25.58 14.49
C PHE A 182 12.98 -26.86 13.83
N LYS A 183 12.40 -28.03 14.17
CA LYS A 183 12.65 -29.29 13.48
C LYS A 183 12.18 -29.26 12.02
N THR A 184 10.99 -28.70 11.77
CA THR A 184 10.41 -28.63 10.42
C THR A 184 11.09 -27.58 9.54
N ASN A 185 11.45 -26.43 10.12
CA ASN A 185 12.03 -25.30 9.41
C ASN A 185 13.23 -24.72 10.17
N PRO A 186 14.42 -25.32 10.04
CA PRO A 186 15.59 -24.96 10.86
C PRO A 186 16.12 -23.54 10.61
N GLY A 187 15.85 -22.97 9.44
CA GLY A 187 16.20 -21.57 9.13
C GLY A 187 15.21 -20.54 9.68
N ARG A 188 14.04 -20.95 10.16
CA ARG A 188 12.99 -20.04 10.63
C ARG A 188 13.35 -19.22 11.89
N PRO A 189 14.05 -19.76 12.90
CA PRO A 189 14.45 -18.99 14.08
C PRO A 189 15.60 -18.01 13.84
N LEU A 190 16.20 -17.95 12.65
CA LEU A 190 17.29 -17.01 12.37
C LEU A 190 16.84 -15.56 12.63
N LYS A 191 17.69 -14.79 13.31
CA LYS A 191 17.46 -13.42 13.80
C LYS A 191 16.41 -13.27 14.90
N TRP A 192 15.87 -14.36 15.43
CA TRP A 192 14.94 -14.26 16.57
C TRP A 192 15.71 -13.84 17.82
N PRO A 193 15.13 -12.97 18.66
CA PRO A 193 15.72 -12.59 19.92
C PRO A 193 15.68 -13.78 20.90
N VAL A 194 16.74 -13.91 21.68
CA VAL A 194 16.86 -14.92 22.73
C VAL A 194 17.37 -14.27 24.01
N VAL A 195 16.96 -14.84 25.14
CA VAL A 195 17.44 -14.42 26.46
C VAL A 195 17.99 -15.64 27.19
N GLN A 196 19.27 -15.56 27.54
CA GLN A 196 19.98 -16.57 28.33
C GLN A 196 20.16 -16.06 29.76
N GLU A 197 19.94 -16.94 30.74
CA GLU A 197 20.28 -16.66 32.14
C GLU A 197 21.72 -17.06 32.42
N PHE A 198 22.43 -16.21 33.15
CA PHE A 198 23.76 -16.46 33.68
C PHE A 198 23.75 -16.25 35.19
N ASP A 199 24.40 -17.13 35.93
CA ASP A 199 24.67 -16.93 37.35
C ASP A 199 25.92 -16.05 37.48
N VAL A 200 25.75 -14.84 37.99
CA VAL A 200 26.83 -13.87 38.24
C VAL A 200 27.05 -13.79 39.74
N SER A 201 28.26 -14.10 40.20
CA SER A 201 28.64 -13.95 41.60
C SER A 201 29.22 -12.56 41.86
N ASP A 202 28.63 -11.82 42.80
CA ASP A 202 29.16 -10.55 43.30
C ASP A 202 29.12 -10.56 44.83
N GLU A 203 30.23 -10.20 45.47
CA GLU A 203 30.36 -10.07 46.94
C GLU A 203 29.65 -11.17 47.77
N ASN A 204 29.92 -12.46 47.46
CA ASN A 204 29.31 -13.65 48.09
C ASN A 204 27.79 -13.85 47.87
N LYS A 205 27.19 -13.19 46.88
CA LYS A 205 25.81 -13.43 46.43
C LYS A 205 25.78 -13.82 44.96
N THR A 206 24.97 -14.82 44.61
CA THR A 206 24.72 -15.22 43.23
C THR A 206 23.43 -14.57 42.72
N PHE A 207 23.53 -13.85 41.62
CA PHE A 207 22.40 -13.21 40.94
C PHE A 207 22.19 -13.84 39.56
N LYS A 208 20.94 -13.94 39.14
CA LYS A 208 20.59 -14.33 37.77
C LYS A 208 20.58 -13.09 36.89
N GLU A 209 21.55 -12.99 36.00
CA GLU A 209 21.60 -11.96 34.97
C GLU A 209 20.96 -12.50 33.68
N HIS A 210 20.07 -11.72 33.06
CA HIS A 210 19.49 -12.02 31.76
C HIS A 210 20.27 -11.29 30.67
N ARG A 211 20.94 -12.04 29.79
CA ARG A 211 21.66 -11.47 28.65
C ARG A 211 20.90 -11.73 27.35
N VAL A 212 20.76 -10.69 26.54
CA VAL A 212 20.04 -10.72 25.27
C VAL A 212 20.99 -11.07 24.14
N GLY A 213 20.51 -11.88 23.20
CA GLY A 213 21.20 -12.16 21.94
C GLY A 213 20.22 -12.41 20.82
N GLN A 214 20.77 -12.89 19.70
CA GLN A 214 20.00 -13.29 18.53
C GLN A 214 20.53 -14.58 17.94
N VAL A 215 19.64 -15.37 17.35
CA VAL A 215 20.03 -16.56 16.59
C VAL A 215 20.77 -16.12 15.32
N ALA A 216 22.05 -16.43 15.22
CA ALA A 216 22.94 -16.00 14.16
C ALA A 216 23.07 -17.03 13.03
N GLY A 217 23.00 -18.32 13.35
CA GLY A 217 23.19 -19.40 12.38
C GLY A 217 22.53 -20.71 12.77
N CYS A 218 22.48 -21.63 11.82
CA CYS A 218 21.99 -22.99 11.99
C CYS A 218 22.85 -23.92 11.15
N ARG A 219 23.27 -25.05 11.73
CA ARG A 219 24.03 -26.11 11.05
C ARG A 219 23.49 -27.48 11.45
N LEU A 220 23.61 -28.46 10.56
CA LEU A 220 23.35 -29.86 10.90
C LEU A 220 24.63 -30.44 11.51
N SER A 221 24.55 -31.06 12.69
CA SER A 221 25.67 -31.75 13.30
C SER A 221 25.96 -33.06 12.55
N GLU A 222 27.18 -33.22 12.03
CA GLU A 222 27.58 -34.42 11.28
C GLU A 222 27.68 -35.67 12.16
N THR A 223 27.90 -35.50 13.47
CA THR A 223 28.06 -36.61 14.43
C THR A 223 26.74 -37.10 15.00
N GLU A 224 25.78 -36.20 15.21
CA GLU A 224 24.51 -36.50 15.90
C GLU A 224 23.28 -36.45 14.97
N GLY A 225 23.42 -35.89 13.77
CA GLY A 225 22.29 -35.72 12.84
C GLY A 225 21.22 -34.73 13.33
N VAL A 226 21.51 -33.94 14.36
CA VAL A 226 20.62 -32.94 14.96
C VAL A 226 21.02 -31.54 14.52
N TYR A 227 20.04 -30.65 14.34
CA TYR A 227 20.29 -29.24 14.08
C TYR A 227 20.83 -28.54 15.33
N ILE A 228 21.89 -27.75 15.15
CA ILE A 228 22.50 -26.90 16.18
C ILE A 228 22.37 -25.46 15.70
N TRP A 229 21.91 -24.58 16.59
CA TRP A 229 21.78 -23.15 16.32
C TRP A 229 22.86 -22.39 17.07
N SER A 230 23.53 -21.47 16.37
CA SER A 230 24.44 -20.52 16.99
C SER A 230 23.68 -19.25 17.35
N VAL A 231 23.88 -18.78 18.57
CA VAL A 231 23.32 -17.54 19.12
C VAL A 231 24.48 -16.61 19.43
N THR A 232 24.40 -15.38 18.93
CA THR A 232 25.35 -14.32 19.29
C THR A 232 24.70 -13.40 20.31
N LEU A 233 25.31 -13.31 21.49
CA LEU A 233 24.93 -12.36 22.54
C LEU A 233 25.48 -10.98 22.18
N ILE A 234 24.79 -9.93 22.63
CA ILE A 234 25.21 -8.53 22.36
C ILE A 234 26.61 -8.25 22.92
N HIS A 235 27.00 -8.95 23.99
CA HIS A 235 28.30 -8.82 24.63
C HIS A 235 29.44 -9.58 23.91
N GLY A 236 29.20 -10.11 22.72
CA GLY A 236 30.21 -10.71 21.84
C GLY A 236 30.39 -12.22 21.99
N ASP A 237 29.83 -12.82 23.04
CA ASP A 237 29.84 -14.26 23.23
C ASP A 237 28.94 -14.96 22.19
N SER A 238 29.36 -16.12 21.72
CA SER A 238 28.53 -17.00 20.87
C SER A 238 28.31 -18.34 21.57
N LEU A 239 27.05 -18.76 21.64
CA LEU A 239 26.61 -20.01 22.26
C LEU A 239 25.97 -20.90 21.20
N GLU A 240 26.08 -22.21 21.37
CA GLU A 240 25.41 -23.20 20.54
C GLU A 240 24.29 -23.87 21.34
N TYR A 241 23.12 -24.02 20.71
CA TYR A 241 21.95 -24.62 21.33
C TYR A 241 21.36 -25.73 20.47
N GLN A 242 20.91 -26.79 21.12
CA GLN A 242 20.00 -27.76 20.50
C GLN A 242 18.55 -27.25 20.52
N VAL A 243 17.65 -27.97 19.85
CA VAL A 243 16.29 -27.48 19.57
C VAL A 243 15.47 -27.21 20.84
N GLU A 244 15.55 -28.07 21.85
CA GLU A 244 14.84 -27.90 23.12
C GLU A 244 15.34 -26.65 23.87
N GLU A 245 16.66 -26.48 23.96
CA GLU A 245 17.27 -25.34 24.63
C GLU A 245 16.95 -24.02 23.91
N LEU A 246 17.00 -24.04 22.58
CA LEU A 246 16.64 -22.90 21.75
C LEU A 246 15.19 -22.47 21.98
N ALA A 247 14.26 -23.43 22.05
CA ALA A 247 12.86 -23.15 22.33
C ALA A 247 12.67 -22.46 23.69
N HIS A 248 13.42 -22.88 24.71
CA HIS A 248 13.37 -22.25 26.03
C HIS A 248 13.92 -20.82 26.05
N VAL A 249 15.05 -20.54 25.40
CA VAL A 249 15.62 -19.18 25.38
C VAL A 249 14.81 -18.20 24.53
N VAL A 250 14.15 -18.68 23.47
CA VAL A 250 13.18 -17.90 22.67
C VAL A 250 11.92 -17.61 23.48
N ARG A 251 11.36 -18.61 24.17
CA ARG A 251 10.19 -18.41 25.04
C ARG A 251 10.49 -17.44 26.18
N ARG A 252 11.70 -17.50 26.74
CA ARG A 252 12.13 -16.56 27.79
C ARG A 252 12.22 -15.12 27.27
N ALA A 253 12.76 -14.93 26.06
CA ALA A 253 12.78 -13.64 25.39
C ALA A 253 11.36 -13.08 25.20
N TYR A 254 10.42 -13.93 24.79
CA TYR A 254 9.00 -13.54 24.69
C TYR A 254 8.42 -13.15 26.06
N ALA A 255 8.62 -13.96 27.09
CA ALA A 255 8.08 -13.71 28.43
C ALA A 255 8.61 -12.41 29.05
N LEU A 256 9.83 -12.00 28.70
CA LEU A 256 10.46 -10.75 29.14
C LEU A 256 10.18 -9.55 28.22
N GLY A 257 9.42 -9.74 27.13
CA GLY A 257 9.01 -8.67 26.22
C GLY A 257 10.13 -8.13 25.33
N THR A 258 11.16 -8.93 25.03
CA THR A 258 12.33 -8.50 24.25
C THR A 258 12.18 -8.74 22.75
N GLN A 259 10.95 -8.72 22.22
CA GLN A 259 10.61 -8.99 20.82
C GLN A 259 10.36 -7.73 19.98
#